data_AF-A0A060X3S4-F1
#
_entry.id   AF-A0A060X3S4-F1
#
_cell.length_a   1.000
_cell.length_b   1.000
_cell.length_c   1.000
_cell.angle_alpha   90.00
_cell.angle_beta   90.00
_cell.angle_gamma   90.00
#
_symmetry.space_group_name_H-M   'P 1'
#
loop_
_entity.id
_entity.type
_entity.pdbx_description
1 polymer ?
#
loop_
_entity_poly.entity_id
_entity_poly.type
_entity_poly.pdbx_seq_one_letter_code
_entity_poly.pdbx_strand_id
1 'polypeptide(L)'
;MECRVLSIQSHVVRGYVGNKSASFPLQVLGFEVDSINSVQFSNHTGYSHWKGQVLTADELHVLYEGIKLNNVHHYDYVLTGETHTQKEVKASASSASRLGMVVSLYQVFIYVV
;
A
#
# COMPACT_ATOMS: atom_id res chain seq x y z
N MET A 1 14.94 17.63 2.27
CA MET A 1 14.72 16.34 1.58
C MET A 1 13.28 16.00 1.84
N GLU A 2 12.48 15.88 0.78
CA GLU A 2 11.09 15.42 0.88
C GLU A 2 11.10 13.95 1.27
N CYS A 3 10.36 13.57 2.31
CA CYS A 3 10.35 12.22 2.79
C CYS A 3 9.36 11.37 1.97
N ARG A 4 9.81 10.24 1.42
CA ARG A 4 9.00 9.43 0.50
C ARG A 4 8.61 8.07 1.10
N VAL A 5 7.32 7.76 1.00
CA VAL A 5 6.70 6.51 1.50
C VAL A 5 6.22 5.67 0.33
N LEU A 6 6.62 4.39 0.29
CA LEU A 6 5.99 3.39 -0.55
C LEU A 6 4.86 2.70 0.23
N SER A 7 3.61 2.93 -0.15
CA SER A 7 2.44 2.35 0.50
C SER A 7 1.87 1.17 -0.28
N ILE A 8 1.97 -0.03 0.27
CA ILE A 8 1.47 -1.29 -0.31
C ILE A 8 0.26 -1.74 0.52
N GLN A 9 -0.95 -1.40 0.07
CA GLN A 9 -2.20 -1.66 0.81
C GLN A 9 -3.37 -1.94 -0.14
N SER A 10 -4.53 -2.26 0.41
CA SER A 10 -5.77 -2.39 -0.35
C SER A 10 -6.29 -1.05 -0.88
N HIS A 11 -7.12 -1.09 -1.92
CA HIS A 11 -7.83 0.08 -2.45
C HIS A 11 -9.28 -0.27 -2.83
N VAL A 12 -10.19 0.67 -2.56
CA VAL A 12 -11.59 0.61 -3.02
C VAL A 12 -11.99 1.89 -3.74
N VAL A 13 -12.82 1.78 -4.77
CA VAL A 13 -13.36 2.96 -5.48
C VAL A 13 -14.34 3.73 -4.58
N ARG A 14 -15.32 3.05 -3.98
CA ARG A 14 -16.32 3.62 -3.05
C ARG A 14 -15.95 3.30 -1.59
N GLY A 15 -15.82 4.35 -0.78
CA GLY A 15 -15.40 4.27 0.62
C GLY A 15 -13.98 4.82 0.82
N TYR A 16 -13.52 4.79 2.07
CA TYR A 16 -12.19 5.20 2.50
C TYR A 16 -11.60 4.09 3.35
N VAL A 17 -10.74 3.27 2.71
CA VAL A 17 -9.90 2.25 3.37
C VAL A 17 -8.53 2.19 2.67
N GLY A 18 -7.55 1.53 3.29
CA GLY A 18 -6.24 1.26 2.70
C GLY A 18 -5.54 2.50 2.14
N ASN A 19 -4.95 2.40 0.94
CA ASN A 19 -4.20 3.50 0.32
C ASN A 19 -5.03 4.79 0.17
N LYS A 20 -6.35 4.68 -0.08
CA LYS A 20 -7.22 5.84 -0.19
C LYS A 20 -7.36 6.62 1.14
N SER A 21 -7.21 5.95 2.28
CA SER A 21 -7.22 6.59 3.61
C SER A 21 -5.84 6.98 4.11
N ALA A 22 -4.80 6.28 3.66
CA ALA A 22 -3.42 6.51 4.09
C ALA A 22 -2.78 7.72 3.38
N SER A 23 -3.01 7.87 2.07
CA SER A 23 -2.25 8.85 1.28
C SER A 23 -2.54 10.30 1.67
N PHE A 24 -3.80 10.67 1.90
CA PHE A 24 -4.15 12.06 2.19
C PHE A 24 -3.56 12.57 3.52
N PRO A 25 -3.70 11.87 4.66
CA PRO A 25 -3.04 12.29 5.90
C PRO A 25 -1.50 12.38 5.78
N LEU A 26 -0.87 11.43 5.08
CA LEU A 26 0.58 11.45 4.86
C LEU A 26 1.00 12.68 4.03
N GLN A 27 0.26 12.99 2.96
CA GLN A 27 0.51 14.17 2.14
C GLN A 27 0.31 15.48 2.92
N VAL A 28 -0.72 15.55 3.78
CA VAL A 28 -0.93 16.70 4.69
C VAL A 28 0.25 16.88 5.66
N LEU A 29 0.88 15.79 6.08
CA LEU A 29 2.08 15.81 6.93
C LEU A 29 3.39 16.07 6.15
N GLY A 30 3.32 16.30 4.84
CA GLY A 30 4.49 16.62 4.00
C GLY A 30 5.26 15.41 3.48
N PHE A 31 4.66 14.21 3.50
CA PHE A 31 5.24 13.04 2.86
C PHE A 31 4.80 12.92 1.40
N GLU A 32 5.74 12.55 0.54
CA GLU A 32 5.46 12.05 -0.79
C GLU A 32 5.03 10.58 -0.70
N VAL A 33 3.95 10.18 -1.38
CA VAL A 33 3.39 8.83 -1.24
C VAL A 33 3.20 8.19 -2.61
N ASP A 34 3.92 7.11 -2.86
CA ASP A 34 3.69 6.22 -3.99
C ASP A 34 2.91 5.00 -3.53
N SER A 35 1.86 4.62 -4.25
CA SER A 35 0.93 3.57 -3.83
C SER A 35 0.95 2.38 -4.79
N ILE A 36 1.11 1.17 -4.25
CA ILE A 36 0.81 -0.09 -4.94
C ILE A 36 -0.42 -0.70 -4.27
N ASN A 37 -1.45 -0.98 -5.07
CA ASN A 37 -2.71 -1.52 -4.57
C ASN A 37 -2.66 -3.06 -4.59
N SER A 38 -2.65 -3.71 -3.43
CA SER A 38 -2.70 -5.18 -3.34
C SER A 38 -4.04 -5.75 -3.80
N VAL A 39 -5.11 -4.96 -3.66
CA VAL A 39 -6.41 -5.22 -4.28
C VAL A 39 -6.99 -3.91 -4.80
N GLN A 40 -7.77 -4.02 -5.86
CA GLN A 40 -8.55 -2.90 -6.41
C GLN A 40 -10.00 -3.33 -6.58
N PHE A 41 -10.82 -3.01 -5.59
CA PHE A 41 -12.24 -3.38 -5.57
C PHE A 41 -13.18 -2.19 -5.76
N SER A 42 -14.42 -2.45 -6.15
CA SER A 42 -15.48 -1.45 -6.27
C SER A 42 -15.81 -0.80 -4.91
N ASN A 43 -15.82 -1.59 -3.84
CA ASN A 43 -16.17 -1.23 -2.47
C ASN A 43 -15.62 -2.29 -1.51
N HIS A 44 -15.69 -2.03 -0.19
CA HIS A 44 -15.27 -3.03 0.80
C HIS A 44 -16.19 -4.26 0.79
N THR A 45 -15.68 -5.38 1.29
CA THR A 45 -16.32 -6.71 1.26
C THR A 45 -17.53 -6.85 2.19
N GLY A 46 -17.84 -5.82 2.98
CA GLY A 46 -19.04 -5.76 3.83
C GLY A 46 -20.33 -5.46 3.07
N TYR A 47 -20.24 -5.03 1.81
CA TYR A 47 -21.40 -4.89 0.93
C TYR A 47 -21.84 -6.23 0.35
N SER A 48 -23.12 -6.34 0.01
CA SER A 48 -23.72 -7.51 -0.65
C SER A 48 -23.04 -7.90 -1.96
N HIS A 49 -22.53 -6.92 -2.69
CA HIS A 49 -21.81 -7.12 -3.95
C HIS A 49 -20.53 -6.29 -3.95
N TRP A 50 -19.46 -6.90 -4.44
CA TRP A 50 -18.20 -6.25 -4.74
C TRP A 50 -17.53 -6.97 -5.91
N LYS A 51 -16.72 -6.25 -6.69
CA LYS A 51 -15.96 -6.78 -7.81
C LYS A 51 -14.60 -6.11 -7.87
N GLY A 52 -13.63 -6.77 -8.50
CA GLY A 52 -12.35 -6.17 -8.82
C GLY A 52 -11.22 -7.21 -8.87
N GLN A 53 -10.00 -6.74 -8.70
CA GLN A 53 -8.78 -7.50 -8.95
C GLN A 53 -7.94 -7.62 -7.67
N VAL A 54 -7.24 -8.75 -7.55
CA VAL A 54 -6.20 -8.99 -6.54
C VAL A 54 -4.87 -8.97 -7.26
N LEU A 55 -3.93 -8.16 -6.79
CA LEU A 55 -2.56 -8.11 -7.28
C LEU A 55 -1.79 -9.30 -6.73
N THR A 56 -1.24 -10.11 -7.60
CA THR A 56 -0.39 -11.24 -7.21
C THR A 56 1.01 -10.77 -6.82
N ALA A 57 1.76 -11.64 -6.12
CA ALA A 57 3.14 -11.34 -5.75
C ALA A 57 4.05 -11.10 -6.96
N ASP A 58 3.83 -11.82 -8.07
CA ASP A 58 4.63 -11.67 -9.28
C ASP A 58 4.30 -10.35 -9.99
N GLU A 59 3.02 -9.94 -10.03
CA GLU A 59 2.60 -8.64 -10.57
C GLU A 59 3.15 -7.48 -9.72
N LEU A 60 3.15 -7.62 -8.39
CA LEU A 60 3.80 -6.65 -7.49
C LEU A 60 5.30 -6.53 -7.80
N HIS A 61 5.98 -7.65 -8.02
CA HIS A 61 7.40 -7.64 -8.38
C HIS A 61 7.63 -6.93 -9.72
N VAL A 62 6.77 -7.15 -10.72
CA VAL A 62 6.85 -6.43 -12.01
C VAL A 62 6.77 -4.92 -11.83
N LEU A 63 5.83 -4.43 -11.01
CA LEU A 63 5.71 -2.99 -10.73
C LEU A 63 6.96 -2.45 -10.02
N TYR A 64 7.42 -3.15 -8.99
CA TYR A 64 8.58 -2.71 -8.22
C TYR A 64 9.88 -2.74 -9.03
N GLU A 65 10.09 -3.76 -9.86
CA GLU A 65 11.21 -3.76 -10.81
C GLU A 65 11.10 -2.62 -11.82
N GLY A 66 9.89 -2.26 -12.26
CA GLY A 66 9.68 -1.06 -13.08
C GLY A 66 10.16 0.23 -12.41
N ILE A 67 9.88 0.41 -11.13
CA ILE A 67 10.38 1.54 -10.31
C ILE A 67 11.92 1.46 -10.19
N LYS A 68 12.48 0.27 -9.96
CA LYS A 68 13.93 0.06 -9.86
C LYS A 68 14.68 0.36 -11.15
N LEU A 69 14.16 -0.08 -12.29
CA LEU A 69 14.74 0.16 -13.62
C LEU A 69 14.84 1.65 -13.95
N ASN A 70 13.94 2.46 -13.41
CA ASN A 70 13.97 3.92 -13.55
C ASN A 70 14.78 4.63 -12.46
N ASN A 71 15.44 3.89 -11.56
CA ASN A 71 16.21 4.42 -10.44
C ASN A 71 15.41 5.41 -9.54
N VAL A 72 14.11 5.18 -9.39
CA VAL A 72 13.21 6.00 -8.54
C VAL A 72 12.68 5.23 -7.33
N HIS A 73 13.42 4.21 -6.89
CA HIS A 73 13.06 3.31 -5.79
C HIS A 73 13.63 3.76 -4.43
N HIS A 74 13.99 5.04 -4.31
CA HIS A 74 14.57 5.61 -3.09
C HIS A 74 13.44 5.99 -2.12
N TYR A 75 13.09 5.06 -1.24
CA TYR A 75 12.06 5.24 -0.21
C TYR A 75 12.70 5.35 1.18
N ASP A 76 12.21 6.30 1.97
CA ASP A 76 12.57 6.44 3.39
C ASP A 76 11.77 5.46 4.25
N TYR A 77 10.52 5.21 3.87
CA TYR A 77 9.58 4.35 4.60
C TYR A 77 8.78 3.45 3.66
N VAL A 78 8.38 2.28 4.16
CA VAL A 78 7.45 1.37 3.48
C VAL A 78 6.28 1.08 4.41
N LEU A 79 5.07 1.37 3.95
CA LEU A 79 3.85 1.18 4.71
C LEU A 79 3.06 0.01 4.12
N THR A 80 2.81 -1.03 4.92
CA THR A 80 2.12 -2.25 4.45
C THR A 80 0.80 -2.46 5.18
N GLY A 81 -0.26 -2.78 4.43
CA GLY A 81 -1.55 -3.22 4.98
C GLY A 81 -1.53 -4.70 5.38
N GLU A 82 -2.69 -5.26 5.72
CA GLU A 82 -2.79 -6.73 5.88
C GLU A 82 -2.29 -7.42 4.61
N THR A 83 -1.24 -8.22 4.81
CA THR A 83 -0.52 -8.90 3.74
C THR A 83 -0.90 -10.37 3.80
N HIS A 84 -1.56 -10.88 2.76
CA HIS A 84 -2.06 -12.26 2.77
C HIS A 84 -0.98 -13.29 2.41
N THR A 85 0.18 -12.85 1.89
CA THR A 85 1.25 -13.78 1.46
C THR A 85 2.65 -13.37 1.94
N GLN A 86 3.48 -14.36 2.32
CA GLN A 86 4.87 -14.12 2.77
C GLN A 86 5.75 -13.46 1.69
N LYS A 87 5.39 -13.57 0.41
CA LYS A 87 6.16 -12.98 -0.71
C LYS A 87 6.01 -11.46 -0.77
N GLU A 88 4.81 -10.95 -0.56
CA GLU A 88 4.54 -9.50 -0.51
C GLU A 88 5.30 -8.82 0.65
N VAL A 89 5.43 -9.50 1.79
CA VAL A 89 6.22 -9.02 2.94
C VAL A 89 7.70 -8.90 2.57
N LYS A 90 8.27 -9.87 1.84
CA LYS A 90 9.68 -9.84 1.41
C LYS A 90 9.95 -8.76 0.37
N ALA A 91 9.03 -8.56 -0.58
CA ALA A 91 9.16 -7.48 -1.56
C ALA A 91 9.13 -6.10 -0.87
N SER A 92 8.22 -5.91 0.08
CA SER A 92 8.13 -4.71 0.92
C SER A 92 9.43 -4.47 1.69
N ALA A 93 9.99 -5.52 2.32
CA ALA A 93 11.24 -5.43 3.07
C ALA A 93 12.47 -5.09 2.19
N SER A 94 12.50 -5.60 0.95
CA SER A 94 13.58 -5.30 0.00
C SER A 94 13.55 -3.86 -0.57
N SER A 95 12.49 -3.11 -0.28
CA SER A 95 12.28 -1.74 -0.79
C SER A 95 12.67 -0.63 0.18
N ALA A 96 12.86 -0.95 1.46
CA ALA A 96 13.15 0.05 2.49
C ALA A 96 14.65 0.28 2.68
N SER A 97 15.11 1.52 2.51
CA SER A 97 16.50 1.93 2.82
C SER A 97 16.74 2.18 4.31
N ARG A 98 15.68 2.55 5.04
CA ARG A 98 15.66 2.69 6.51
C ARG A 98 14.42 1.97 7.02
N LEU A 99 14.63 0.92 7.83
CA LEU A 99 13.57 0.20 8.51
C LEU A 99 12.98 1.07 9.62
N GLY A 100 12.11 2.01 9.25
CA GLY A 100 11.28 2.77 10.17
C GLY A 100 9.82 2.53 9.82
N MET A 101 9.05 2.00 10.76
CA MET A 101 7.58 1.89 10.64
C MET A 101 7.05 0.91 9.57
N VAL A 102 7.12 -0.39 9.88
CA VAL A 102 6.03 -1.30 9.51
C VAL A 102 4.85 -0.94 10.42
N VAL A 103 4.07 0.10 10.07
CA VAL A 103 2.79 0.30 10.73
C VAL A 103 1.80 -0.65 10.09
N SER A 104 1.68 -1.83 10.69
CA SER A 104 0.49 -2.63 10.49
C SER A 104 -0.65 -1.88 11.15
N LEU A 105 -1.37 -1.06 10.38
CA LEU A 105 -2.62 -0.44 10.81
C LEU A 105 -3.69 -1.53 10.92
N TYR A 106 -3.57 -2.40 11.92
CA TYR A 106 -4.74 -3.08 12.46
C TYR A 106 -5.61 -1.99 13.11
N GLN A 107 -6.89 -1.99 12.76
CA GLN A 107 -7.94 -1.36 13.56
C GLN A 107 -8.08 0.18 13.50
N VAL A 108 -8.15 0.81 12.31
CA VAL A 108 -8.83 2.13 12.22
C VAL A 108 -9.96 2.19 11.19
N PHE A 109 -10.05 1.28 10.20
CA PHE A 109 -11.10 1.40 9.15
C PHE A 109 -11.82 0.10 8.73
N ILE A 110 -11.63 -1.02 9.44
CA ILE A 110 -12.46 -2.24 9.23
C ILE A 110 -13.52 -2.40 10.35
N TYR A 111 -13.37 -1.68 11.46
CA TYR A 111 -14.33 -1.66 12.57
C TYR A 111 -14.70 -0.22 12.95
N VAL A 112 -15.19 0.55 11.99
CA VAL A 112 -16.14 1.63 12.28
C VAL A 112 -17.42 1.25 11.56
N VAL A 113 -18.39 0.87 12.39
CA VAL A 113 -19.83 0.63 12.18
C VAL A 113 -20.39 1.02 10.81
#